data_AF-A0AAV8X2B6-F1
#
_entry.id   AF-A0AAV8X2B6-F1
#
_cell.length_a   1.000
_cell.length_b   1.000
_cell.length_c   1.000
_cell.angle_alpha   90.00
_cell.angle_beta   90.00
_cell.angle_gamma   90.00
#
_symmetry.space_group_name_H-M   'P 1'
#
loop_
_entity.id
_entity.type
_entity.pdbx_description
1 polymer ?
#
loop_
_entity_poly.entity_id
_entity_poly.type
_entity_poly.pdbx_seq_one_letter_code
_entity_poly.pdbx_strand_id
1 'polypeptide(L)'
;MAAQFSNEEYTDMILVYVFCEGNARLSVRVYGERFPNRRLPNHTTFTAVIRRLRETGRFAARTADYGRNRFVRTADVEEEILARVKADPELSTRRIGAEIEISKDFVHRTLKEQLLHPYHKTSVKIF
;
A
#
# COMPACT_ATOMS: atom_id res chain seq x y z
N MET A 1 -11.24 0.59 -12.10
CA MET A 1 -10.86 -0.59 -11.30
C MET A 1 -11.56 -1.80 -11.89
N ALA A 2 -10.86 -2.88 -12.21
CA ALA A 2 -11.53 -4.11 -12.62
C ALA A 2 -12.36 -4.64 -11.43
N ALA A 3 -13.61 -5.04 -11.67
CA ALA A 3 -14.47 -5.61 -10.62
C ALA A 3 -13.76 -6.79 -9.95
N GLN A 4 -13.80 -6.90 -8.62
CA GLN A 4 -13.23 -8.06 -7.93
C GLN A 4 -14.04 -9.31 -8.28
N PHE A 5 -13.39 -10.48 -8.32
CA PHE A 5 -14.11 -11.75 -8.44
C PHE A 5 -14.90 -12.02 -7.16
N SER A 6 -15.98 -12.80 -7.28
CA SER A 6 -16.73 -13.26 -6.11
C SER A 6 -15.94 -14.31 -5.32
N ASN A 7 -16.32 -14.56 -4.07
CA ASN A 7 -15.70 -15.63 -3.27
C ASN A 7 -15.91 -17.02 -3.89
N GLU A 8 -17.03 -17.23 -4.57
CA GLU A 8 -17.30 -18.47 -5.32
C GLU A 8 -16.29 -18.62 -6.47
N GLU A 9 -16.14 -17.58 -7.29
CA GLU A 9 -15.16 -17.58 -8.38
C GLU A 9 -13.72 -17.80 -7.87
N TYR A 10 -13.35 -17.18 -6.74
CA TYR A 10 -12.04 -17.40 -6.14
C TYR A 10 -11.84 -18.83 -5.63
N THR A 11 -12.88 -19.45 -5.09
CA THR A 11 -12.83 -20.84 -4.64
C THR A 11 -12.64 -21.77 -5.84
N ASP A 12 -13.40 -21.56 -6.90
CA ASP A 12 -13.29 -22.34 -8.13
C ASP A 12 -11.92 -22.18 -8.80
N MET A 13 -11.34 -20.98 -8.75
CA MET A 13 -9.97 -20.76 -9.20
C MET A 13 -8.97 -21.64 -8.43
N ILE A 14 -9.08 -21.71 -7.10
CA ILE A 14 -8.19 -22.56 -6.29
C ILE A 14 -8.36 -24.03 -6.66
N LEU A 15 -9.61 -24.50 -6.78
CA LEU A 15 -9.89 -25.89 -7.15
C LEU A 15 -9.30 -26.25 -8.51
N VAL A 16 -9.46 -25.39 -9.51
CA VAL A 16 -8.86 -25.58 -10.83
C VAL A 16 -7.33 -25.54 -10.76
N TYR A 17 -6.75 -24.63 -9.99
CA TYR A 17 -5.29 -24.53 -9.85
C TYR A 17 -4.66 -25.77 -9.21
N VAL A 18 -5.31 -26.30 -8.16
CA VAL A 18 -4.88 -27.54 -7.51
C VAL A 18 -5.06 -28.73 -8.47
N PHE A 19 -6.18 -28.78 -9.20
CA PHE A 19 -6.40 -29.80 -10.25
C PHE A 19 -5.33 -29.77 -11.34
N CYS A 20 -4.84 -28.58 -11.70
CA CYS A 20 -3.77 -28.40 -12.67
C CYS A 20 -2.36 -28.52 -12.05
N GLU A 21 -2.23 -29.11 -10.86
CA GLU A 21 -0.96 -29.34 -10.14
C GLU A 21 -0.13 -28.06 -9.95
N GLY A 22 -0.79 -26.92 -9.79
CA GLY A 22 -0.15 -25.62 -9.65
C GLY A 22 0.28 -24.96 -10.96
N ASN A 23 -0.10 -25.49 -12.12
CA ASN A 23 0.16 -24.85 -13.40
C ASN A 23 -0.87 -23.74 -13.69
N ALA A 24 -0.51 -22.50 -13.39
CA ALA A 24 -1.37 -21.33 -13.57
C ALA A 24 -1.85 -21.13 -15.02
N ARG A 25 -1.01 -21.42 -16.02
CA ARG A 25 -1.36 -21.21 -17.44
C ARG A 25 -2.32 -22.27 -17.96
N LEU A 26 -2.16 -23.51 -17.49
CA LEU A 26 -3.13 -24.57 -17.76
C LEU A 26 -4.45 -24.26 -17.06
N SER A 27 -4.38 -23.76 -15.82
CA SER A 27 -5.55 -23.40 -15.01
C SER A 27 -6.45 -22.37 -15.70
N VAL A 28 -5.88 -21.39 -16.41
CA VAL A 28 -6.68 -20.43 -17.19
C VAL A 28 -7.54 -21.13 -18.23
N ARG A 29 -6.93 -22.05 -19.00
CA ARG A 29 -7.64 -22.80 -20.06
C ARG A 29 -8.75 -23.66 -19.46
N VAL A 30 -8.41 -24.47 -18.46
CA VAL A 30 -9.36 -25.36 -17.78
C VAL A 30 -10.49 -24.57 -17.10
N TYR A 31 -10.20 -23.41 -16.52
CA TYR A 31 -11.22 -22.55 -15.92
C TYR A 31 -12.19 -21.99 -16.97
N GLY A 32 -11.67 -21.53 -18.11
CA GLY A 32 -12.49 -21.04 -19.21
C GLY A 32 -13.40 -22.13 -19.81
N GLU A 33 -12.90 -23.35 -19.93
CA GLU A 33 -13.68 -24.51 -20.40
C GLU A 33 -14.78 -24.91 -19.41
N ARG A 34 -14.48 -24.92 -18.11
CA ARG A 34 -15.45 -25.30 -17.06
C ARG A 34 -16.52 -24.23 -16.82
N PHE A 35 -16.18 -22.96 -17.00
CA PHE A 35 -17.06 -21.84 -16.69
C PHE A 35 -17.17 -20.84 -17.86
N PRO A 36 -17.80 -21.25 -18.99
CA PRO A 36 -17.78 -20.47 -20.23
C PRO A 36 -18.49 -19.11 -20.13
N ASN A 37 -19.43 -18.96 -19.20
CA ASN A 37 -20.18 -17.71 -19.00
C ASN A 37 -19.55 -16.78 -17.95
N ARG A 38 -18.38 -17.14 -17.38
CA ARG A 38 -17.70 -16.35 -16.36
C ARG A 38 -16.54 -15.56 -16.96
N ARG A 39 -16.12 -14.52 -16.25
CA ARG A 39 -14.94 -13.76 -16.63
C ARG A 39 -13.69 -14.62 -16.47
N LEU A 40 -12.86 -14.67 -17.52
CA LEU A 40 -11.60 -15.40 -17.48
C LEU A 40 -10.57 -14.69 -16.58
N PRO A 41 -10.05 -15.37 -15.52
CA PRO A 41 -8.98 -14.82 -14.70
C PRO A 41 -7.62 -14.84 -15.42
N ASN A 42 -6.74 -13.90 -15.05
CA ASN A 42 -5.35 -13.95 -15.44
C ASN A 42 -4.63 -15.09 -14.67
N HIS A 43 -3.61 -15.70 -15.27
CA HIS A 43 -2.82 -16.76 -14.65
C HIS A 43 -2.23 -16.34 -13.28
N THR A 44 -1.82 -15.08 -13.14
CA THR A 44 -1.31 -14.54 -11.86
C THR A 44 -2.36 -14.50 -10.76
N THR A 45 -3.65 -14.40 -11.10
CA THR A 45 -4.75 -14.34 -10.13
C THR A 45 -4.81 -15.62 -9.30
N PHE A 46 -4.62 -16.79 -9.92
CA PHE A 46 -4.65 -18.09 -9.23
C PHE A 46 -3.64 -18.16 -8.08
N THR A 47 -2.39 -17.78 -8.36
CA THR A 47 -1.32 -17.76 -7.37
C THR A 47 -1.56 -16.66 -6.33
N ALA A 48 -2.02 -15.48 -6.76
CA ALA A 48 -2.28 -14.36 -5.85
C ALA A 48 -3.40 -14.66 -4.85
N VAL A 49 -4.43 -15.42 -5.23
CA VAL A 49 -5.49 -15.86 -4.31
C VAL A 49 -4.92 -16.74 -3.20
N ILE A 50 -4.16 -17.78 -3.55
CA ILE A 50 -3.57 -18.71 -2.58
C ILE A 50 -2.61 -17.96 -1.64
N ARG A 51 -1.79 -17.07 -2.21
CA ARG A 51 -0.88 -16.23 -1.43
C ARG A 51 -1.64 -15.40 -0.40
N ARG A 52 -2.70 -14.68 -0.82
CA ARG A 52 -3.50 -13.85 0.08
C ARG A 52 -4.19 -14.65 1.17
N LEU A 53 -4.69 -15.83 0.86
CA LEU A 53 -5.25 -16.74 1.88
C LEU A 53 -4.20 -17.17 2.90
N ARG A 54 -2.97 -17.46 2.48
CA ARG A 54 -1.87 -17.82 3.38
C ARG A 54 -1.41 -16.65 4.25
N GLU A 55 -1.31 -15.45 3.68
CA GLU A 55 -0.79 -14.27 4.37
C GLU A 55 -1.84 -13.61 5.28
N THR A 56 -3.11 -13.59 4.87
CA THR A 56 -4.15 -12.78 5.52
C THR A 56 -5.48 -13.50 5.77
N GLY A 57 -5.64 -14.73 5.23
CA GLY A 57 -6.89 -15.49 5.35
C GLY A 57 -8.06 -14.94 4.52
N ARG A 58 -7.81 -14.09 3.52
CA ARG A 58 -8.87 -13.41 2.75
C ARG A 58 -8.73 -13.59 1.24
N PHE A 59 -9.86 -13.69 0.57
CA PHE A 59 -9.94 -13.80 -0.90
C PHE A 59 -9.76 -12.48 -1.64
N ALA A 60 -10.28 -11.38 -1.09
CA ALA A 60 -10.21 -10.05 -1.68
C ALA A 60 -8.92 -9.34 -1.25
N ALA A 61 -8.25 -8.64 -2.18
CA ALA A 61 -7.16 -7.73 -1.83
C ALA A 61 -7.76 -6.48 -1.20
N ARG A 62 -7.21 -6.00 -0.07
CA ARG A 62 -7.63 -4.71 0.46
C ARG A 62 -7.07 -3.61 -0.42
N THR A 63 -7.81 -2.53 -0.59
CA THR A 63 -7.31 -1.31 -1.26
C THR A 63 -6.03 -0.80 -0.59
N ALA A 64 -5.85 -1.06 0.71
CA ALA A 64 -4.63 -0.76 1.47
C ALA A 64 -3.40 -1.58 1.03
N ASP A 65 -3.58 -2.78 0.50
CA ASP A 65 -2.48 -3.67 0.06
C ASP A 65 -1.85 -3.21 -1.26
N TYR A 66 -2.51 -2.27 -1.97
CA TYR A 66 -1.99 -1.65 -3.19
C TYR A 66 -1.08 -0.44 -2.89
N GLY A 67 -0.92 -0.06 -1.61
CA GLY A 67 0.01 0.97 -1.20
C GLY A 67 1.45 0.44 -1.18
N ARG A 68 2.41 1.25 -1.68
CA ARG A 68 3.85 0.98 -1.45
C ARG A 68 4.07 0.73 0.03
N ASN A 69 4.70 -0.40 0.37
CA ASN A 69 5.04 -0.78 1.73
C ASN A 69 6.05 0.23 2.31
N ARG A 70 5.56 1.38 2.78
CA ARG A 70 6.37 2.48 3.31
C ARG A 70 6.79 2.22 4.74
N PHE A 71 5.99 1.48 5.50
CA PHE A 71 5.94 1.57 6.96
C PHE A 71 7.28 1.38 7.69
N VAL A 72 8.09 0.37 7.35
CA VAL A 72 9.26 0.03 8.19
C VAL A 72 10.41 1.04 8.07
N ARG A 73 10.85 1.39 6.85
CA ARG A 73 11.91 2.40 6.67
C ARG A 73 11.44 3.83 6.89
N THR A 74 10.13 4.05 6.93
CA THR A 74 9.54 5.38 7.09
C THR A 74 9.33 5.72 8.56
N ALA A 75 9.07 4.73 9.43
CA ALA A 75 8.88 4.97 10.86
C ALA A 75 10.09 5.63 11.54
N ASP A 76 11.30 5.10 11.31
CA ASP A 76 12.54 5.68 11.89
C ASP A 76 12.76 7.13 11.41
N VAL A 77 12.48 7.40 10.13
CA VAL A 77 12.61 8.73 9.53
C VAL A 77 11.52 9.67 10.04
N GLU A 78 10.30 9.18 10.26
CA GLU A 78 9.20 9.95 10.84
C GLU A 78 9.50 10.34 12.29
N GLU A 79 10.02 9.42 13.10
CA GLU A 79 10.41 9.70 14.49
C GLU A 79 11.51 10.77 14.54
N GLU A 80 12.49 10.68 13.66
CA GLU A 80 13.61 11.62 13.54
C GLU A 80 13.17 13.03 13.05
N ILE A 81 12.12 13.11 12.22
CA ILE A 81 11.45 14.38 11.88
C ILE A 81 10.76 14.97 13.12
N LEU A 82 9.99 14.15 13.84
CA LEU A 82 9.22 14.60 15.00
C LEU A 82 10.12 15.05 16.16
N ALA A 83 11.24 14.36 16.38
CA ALA A 83 12.25 14.74 17.37
C ALA A 83 12.82 16.13 17.10
N ARG A 84 13.16 16.43 15.84
CA ARG A 84 13.65 17.77 15.44
C ARG A 84 12.62 18.87 15.62
N VAL A 85 11.38 18.63 15.20
CA VAL A 85 10.30 19.62 15.38
C VAL A 85 9.99 19.86 16.85
N LYS A 86 10.12 18.84 17.69
CA LYS A 86 9.97 19.00 19.15
C LYS A 86 11.12 19.79 19.78
N ALA A 87 12.34 19.62 19.28
CA ALA A 87 13.52 20.34 19.75
C ALA A 87 13.52 21.82 19.32
N ASP A 88 13.12 22.10 18.07
CA ASP A 88 12.99 23.46 17.53
C ASP A 88 11.75 23.58 16.62
N PRO A 89 10.62 24.08 17.17
CA PRO A 89 9.37 24.25 16.42
C PRO A 89 9.43 25.28 15.28
N GLU A 90 10.47 26.13 15.21
CA GLU A 90 10.59 27.16 14.16
C GLU A 90 11.26 26.64 12.89
N LEU A 91 11.76 25.39 12.91
CA LEU A 91 12.41 24.76 11.76
C LEU A 91 11.45 24.65 10.56
N SER A 92 11.90 25.18 9.43
CA SER A 92 11.17 24.99 8.17
C SER A 92 11.25 23.54 7.70
N THR A 93 10.16 23.05 7.10
CA THR A 93 10.11 21.70 6.49
C THR A 93 11.20 21.48 5.45
N ARG A 94 11.65 22.54 4.76
CA ARG A 94 12.76 22.51 3.81
C ARG A 94 14.10 22.28 4.50
N ARG A 95 14.33 22.91 5.65
CA ARG A 95 15.56 22.77 6.42
C ARG A 95 15.67 21.37 7.02
N ILE A 96 14.59 20.87 7.62
CA ILE A 96 14.51 19.49 8.13
C ILE A 96 14.79 18.49 7.00
N GLY A 97 14.20 18.70 5.82
CA GLY A 97 14.45 17.85 4.66
C GLY A 97 15.91 17.85 4.20
N ALA A 98 16.57 19.01 4.21
CA ALA A 98 17.98 19.12 3.86
C ALA A 98 18.91 18.42 4.87
N GLU A 99 18.60 18.50 6.17
CA GLU A 99 19.42 17.91 7.23
C GLU A 99 19.31 16.38 7.30
N ILE A 100 18.19 15.80 6.89
CA ILE A 100 17.92 14.34 6.92
C ILE A 100 17.97 13.73 5.50
N GLU A 101 18.37 14.51 4.48
CA GLU A 101 18.42 14.09 3.07
C GLU A 101 17.09 13.53 2.52
N ILE A 102 15.97 14.10 2.96
CA ILE A 102 14.61 13.71 2.55
C ILE A 102 13.88 14.88 1.90
N SER A 103 12.88 14.57 1.06
CA SER A 103 12.14 15.63 0.39
C SER A 103 11.31 16.45 1.38
N LYS A 104 11.27 17.78 1.18
CA LYS A 104 10.43 18.69 1.99
C LYS A 104 8.95 18.28 2.03
N ASP A 105 8.47 17.66 0.95
CA ASP A 105 7.07 17.23 0.83
C ASP A 105 6.81 15.97 1.65
N PHE A 106 7.82 15.12 1.85
CA PHE A 106 7.77 14.01 2.78
C PHE A 106 7.63 14.54 4.21
N VAL A 107 8.49 15.47 4.62
CA VAL A 107 8.43 16.14 5.93
C VAL A 107 7.08 16.80 6.18
N HIS A 108 6.59 17.59 5.21
CA HIS A 108 5.30 18.27 5.34
C HIS A 108 4.13 17.28 5.49
N ARG A 109 4.15 16.15 4.78
CA ARG A 109 3.11 15.12 4.93
C ARG A 109 3.16 14.48 6.31
N THR A 110 4.33 14.10 6.80
CA THR A 110 4.50 13.53 8.14
C THR A 110 3.96 14.45 9.23
N LEU A 111 4.28 15.75 9.17
CA LEU A 111 3.75 16.71 10.13
C LEU A 111 2.23 16.85 10.05
N LYS A 112 1.66 16.86 8.84
CA LYS A 112 0.21 16.90 8.62
C LYS A 112 -0.50 15.65 9.16
N GLU A 113 0.08 14.46 8.98
CA GLU A 113 -0.45 13.19 9.49
C GLU A 113 -0.44 13.14 11.03
N GLN A 114 0.55 13.77 11.66
CA GLN A 114 0.68 13.89 13.11
C GLN A 114 -0.03 15.12 13.70
N LEU A 115 -0.86 15.81 12.90
CA LEU A 115 -1.61 17.02 13.30
C LEU A 115 -0.71 18.18 13.81
N LEU A 116 0.55 18.20 13.40
CA LEU A 116 1.49 19.28 13.68
C LEU A 116 1.45 20.31 12.53
N HIS A 117 1.10 21.54 12.88
CA HIS A 117 1.15 22.66 11.94
C HIS A 117 2.43 23.46 12.17
N PRO A 118 3.36 23.52 11.19
CA PRO A 118 4.50 24.42 11.27
C PRO A 118 3.99 25.87 11.31
N TYR A 119 4.08 26.53 12.46
CA TYR A 119 3.73 27.94 12.60
C TYR A 119 4.99 28.78 12.45
N HIS A 120 5.02 29.69 11.48
CA HIS A 120 6.08 30.68 11.35
C HIS A 120 5.62 31.96 12.07
N LYS A 121 6.27 32.32 13.19
CA LYS A 121 5.97 33.56 13.90
C LYS A 121 6.70 34.71 13.19
N THR A 122 5.96 35.54 12.47
CA THR A 122 6.49 36.79 11.93
C THR A 122 6.40 37.86 13.01
N SER A 123 7.54 38.36 13.50
CA SER A 123 7.55 39.55 14.35
C SER A 123 7.12 40.77 13.52
N VAL A 124 5.98 41.37 13.85
CA VAL A 124 5.53 42.62 13.23
C VAL A 124 6.40 43.76 13.78
N LYS A 125 7.16 44.44 12.92
CA LYS A 125 7.86 45.67 13.31
C LYS A 125 6.80 46.77 13.48
N ILE A 126 6.62 47.25 14.70
CA ILE A 126 5.88 48.48 14.98
C ILE A 126 6.88 49.62 14.75
N PHE A 127 6.54 50.54 13.84
CA PHE A 127 7.31 51.76 13.57
C PHE A 127 6.94 52.86 14.56
#